data_AF-A0AAF0UC06-F1
#
_entry.id   AF-A0AAF0UC06-F1
#
_cell.length_a   1.000
_cell.length_b   1.000
_cell.length_c   1.000
_cell.angle_alpha   90.00
_cell.angle_beta   90.00
_cell.angle_gamma   90.00
#
_symmetry.space_group_name_H-M   'P 1'
#
loop_
_entity.id
_entity.type
_entity.pdbx_description
1 polymer ?
#
loop_
_entity_poly.entity_id
_entity_poly.type
_entity_poly.pdbx_seq_one_letter_code
_entity_poly.pdbx_strand_id
1 'polypeptide(L)'
;MEKRNGTLSIYGLPLKVVSYSELYGWTMDEIVKLIGLKNNCTFCGVFRRQALDRGSALLKVDKLVTGHNADDIAETVLLNILRGDIARLGRCTSIITGEDGPIPRCKPFKYTYEKEIVIYPFL
;
A
#
# COMPACT_ATOMS: atom_id res chain seq x y z
N MET A 1 -10.69 10.74 8.25
CA MET A 1 -11.34 10.75 6.92
C MET A 1 -11.33 12.14 6.30
N GLU A 2 -11.50 13.18 7.11
CA GLU A 2 -11.57 14.60 6.71
C GLU A 2 -10.43 15.08 5.79
N LYS A 3 -9.16 14.79 6.12
CA LYS A 3 -8.02 15.15 5.26
C LYS A 3 -8.07 14.52 3.85
N ARG A 4 -8.58 13.30 3.71
CA ARG A 4 -8.68 12.61 2.40
C ARG A 4 -9.77 13.25 1.55
N ASN A 5 -10.93 13.50 2.17
CA ASN A 5 -12.07 14.09 1.49
C ASN A 5 -11.76 15.50 0.97
N GLY A 6 -11.01 16.30 1.76
CA GLY A 6 -10.62 17.67 1.37
C GLY A 6 -9.70 17.73 0.15
N THR A 7 -8.67 16.87 0.06
CA THR A 7 -7.77 16.86 -1.11
C THR A 7 -8.49 16.38 -2.37
N LEU A 8 -9.30 15.33 -2.26
CA LEU A 8 -10.03 14.77 -3.40
C LEU A 8 -11.09 15.74 -3.94
N SER A 9 -11.74 16.52 -3.07
CA SER A 9 -12.68 17.56 -3.51
C SER A 9 -11.99 18.70 -4.27
N ILE A 10 -10.75 19.05 -3.90
CA ILE A 10 -9.96 20.09 -4.61
C ILE A 10 -9.65 19.63 -6.04
N TYR A 11 -9.28 18.36 -6.22
CA TYR A 11 -8.91 17.81 -7.53
C TYR A 11 -10.09 17.22 -8.32
N GLY A 12 -11.30 17.22 -7.76
CA GLY A 12 -12.49 16.65 -8.41
C GLY A 12 -12.40 15.14 -8.67
N LEU A 13 -11.63 14.41 -7.86
CA LEU A 13 -11.36 12.98 -8.08
C LEU A 13 -12.33 12.08 -7.29
N PRO A 14 -12.82 10.98 -7.88
CA PRO A 14 -13.73 10.07 -7.21
C PRO A 14 -13.04 9.31 -6.07
N LEU A 15 -13.72 9.18 -4.93
CA LEU A 15 -13.24 8.41 -3.78
C LEU A 15 -14.16 7.22 -3.50
N LYS A 16 -13.58 6.02 -3.52
CA LYS A 16 -14.22 4.81 -2.98
C LYS A 16 -13.57 4.43 -1.66
N VAL A 17 -14.38 4.40 -0.60
CA VAL A 17 -13.97 3.86 0.70
C VAL A 17 -14.42 2.41 0.77
N VAL A 18 -13.52 1.54 1.25
CA VAL A 18 -13.80 0.14 1.58
C VAL A 18 -13.39 -0.10 3.03
N SER A 19 -14.28 -0.69 3.82
CA SER A 19 -14.03 -0.96 5.23
C SER A 19 -13.69 -2.44 5.46
N TYR A 20 -12.91 -2.74 6.51
CA TYR A 20 -12.57 -4.13 6.83
C TYR A 20 -13.80 -4.91 7.31
N SER A 21 -14.71 -4.25 8.02
CA SER A 21 -15.99 -4.84 8.45
C SER A 21 -16.84 -5.28 7.25
N GLU A 22 -16.94 -4.46 6.20
CA GLU A 22 -17.66 -4.85 4.97
C GLU A 22 -16.97 -5.98 4.20
N LEU A 23 -15.64 -5.95 4.13
CA LEU A 23 -14.88 -6.92 3.33
C LEU A 23 -14.72 -8.29 4.01
N TYR A 24 -14.60 -8.30 5.34
CA TYR A 24 -14.18 -9.49 6.08
C TYR A 24 -15.11 -9.83 7.24
N GLY A 25 -16.03 -8.95 7.62
CA GLY A 25 -16.84 -9.12 8.84
C GLY A 25 -16.09 -8.81 10.13
N TRP A 26 -14.88 -8.24 10.03
CA TRP A 26 -14.02 -7.94 11.17
C TRP A 26 -13.40 -6.55 11.06
N THR A 27 -13.29 -5.88 12.20
CA THR A 27 -12.47 -4.69 12.40
C THR A 27 -11.08 -5.07 12.90
N MET A 28 -10.10 -4.17 12.78
CA MET A 28 -8.79 -4.43 13.40
C MET A 28 -8.88 -4.51 14.93
N ASP A 29 -9.75 -3.72 15.56
CA ASP A 29 -9.88 -3.70 17.01
C ASP A 29 -10.40 -5.04 17.55
N GLU A 30 -11.32 -5.68 16.84
CA GLU A 30 -11.80 -7.03 17.18
C GLU A 30 -10.69 -8.08 17.04
N ILE A 31 -9.85 -7.97 16.01
CA ILE A 31 -8.71 -8.87 15.81
C ILE A 31 -7.71 -8.70 16.96
N VAL A 32 -7.36 -7.45 17.29
CA VAL A 32 -6.44 -7.13 18.40
C VAL A 32 -6.96 -7.67 19.73
N LYS A 33 -8.27 -7.59 19.98
CA LYS A 33 -8.88 -8.20 21.19
C LYS A 33 -8.69 -9.71 21.25
N LEU A 34 -8.65 -10.39 20.11
CA LEU A 34 -8.52 -11.84 20.01
C LEU A 34 -7.05 -12.31 20.06
N ILE A 35 -6.16 -11.67 19.29
CA ILE A 35 -4.75 -12.10 19.14
C ILE A 35 -3.80 -11.40 20.11
N GLY A 36 -4.27 -10.36 20.81
CA GLY A 36 -3.48 -9.51 21.67
C GLY A 36 -2.69 -8.43 20.92
N LEU A 37 -1.69 -7.84 21.59
CA LEU A 37 -0.93 -6.69 21.05
C LEU A 37 0.25 -7.08 20.15
N LYS A 38 0.52 -8.37 19.98
CA LYS A 38 1.65 -8.87 19.18
C LYS A 38 1.19 -9.17 17.76
N ASN A 39 2.06 -8.94 16.78
CA ASN A 39 1.86 -9.28 15.36
C ASN A 39 0.72 -8.52 14.62
N ASN A 40 0.15 -7.47 15.22
CA ASN A 40 -0.94 -6.68 14.61
C ASN A 40 -0.61 -6.11 13.23
N CYS A 41 0.64 -5.68 13.03
CA CYS A 41 1.11 -5.17 11.74
C CYS A 41 1.10 -6.25 10.64
N THR A 42 1.31 -7.52 11.00
CA THR A 42 1.23 -8.64 10.07
C THR A 42 -0.19 -8.78 9.52
N PHE A 43 -1.19 -8.80 10.41
CA PHE A 43 -2.60 -8.88 10.02
C PHE A 43 -3.06 -7.63 9.26
N CYS A 44 -2.76 -6.44 9.79
CA CYS A 44 -3.11 -5.18 9.15
C CYS A 44 -2.50 -5.08 7.74
N GLY A 45 -1.25 -5.50 7.56
CA GLY A 45 -0.58 -5.49 6.26
C GLY A 45 -1.17 -6.48 5.25
N VAL A 46 -1.61 -7.67 5.69
CA VAL A 46 -2.34 -8.62 4.83
C VAL A 46 -3.70 -8.04 4.43
N PHE A 47 -4.47 -7.54 5.40
CA PHE A 47 -5.83 -7.04 5.18
C PHE A 47 -5.84 -5.80 4.29
N ARG A 48 -4.88 -4.90 4.47
CA ARG A 48 -4.73 -3.71 3.63
C ARG A 48 -4.45 -4.09 2.18
N ARG A 49 -3.54 -5.03 1.93
CA ARG A 49 -3.20 -5.47 0.57
C ARG A 49 -4.40 -6.12 -0.12
N GLN A 50 -5.08 -7.04 0.58
CA GLN A 50 -6.29 -7.69 0.08
C GLN A 50 -7.44 -6.69 -0.13
N ALA A 51 -7.57 -5.68 0.73
CA ALA A 51 -8.61 -4.66 0.58
C ALA A 51 -8.37 -3.81 -0.67
N LEU A 52 -7.10 -3.48 -0.96
CA LEU A 52 -6.73 -2.80 -2.20
C LEU A 52 -6.99 -3.69 -3.43
N ASP A 53 -6.70 -4.99 -3.37
CA ASP A 53 -6.96 -5.91 -4.48
C ASP A 53 -8.47 -6.01 -4.76
N ARG A 54 -9.28 -6.24 -3.72
CA ARG A 54 -10.75 -6.30 -3.84
C ARG A 54 -11.34 -4.97 -4.28
N GLY A 55 -10.87 -3.86 -3.73
CA GLY A 55 -11.29 -2.52 -4.14
C GLY A 55 -10.98 -2.25 -5.62
N SER A 56 -9.82 -2.68 -6.09
CA SER A 56 -9.42 -2.57 -7.50
C SER A 56 -10.32 -3.40 -8.41
N ALA A 57 -10.65 -4.64 -8.02
CA ALA A 57 -11.57 -5.51 -8.75
C ALA A 57 -13.00 -4.94 -8.80
N LEU A 58 -13.50 -4.38 -7.69
CA LEU A 58 -14.82 -3.74 -7.63
C LEU A 58 -14.91 -2.53 -8.56
N LEU A 59 -13.84 -1.75 -8.66
CA LEU A 59 -13.75 -0.56 -9.52
C LEU A 59 -13.36 -0.88 -10.97
N LYS A 60 -12.99 -2.14 -11.27
CA LYS A 60 -12.54 -2.61 -12.59
C LYS A 60 -11.41 -1.74 -13.18
N VAL A 61 -10.41 -1.44 -12.37
CA VAL A 61 -9.25 -0.61 -12.77
C VAL A 61 -8.13 -1.46 -13.37
N ASP A 62 -7.35 -0.90 -14.29
CA ASP A 62 -6.29 -1.63 -15.00
C ASP A 62 -4.99 -1.76 -14.18
N LYS A 63 -4.71 -0.79 -13.31
CA LYS A 63 -3.46 -0.71 -12.54
C LYS A 63 -3.72 -0.13 -11.15
N LEU A 64 -3.02 -0.66 -10.14
CA LEU A 64 -3.02 -0.11 -8.78
C LEU A 64 -1.75 0.71 -8.55
N VAL A 65 -1.89 1.99 -8.26
CA VAL A 65 -0.76 2.89 -7.98
C VAL A 65 -0.57 3.04 -6.47
N THR A 66 0.66 2.88 -5.99
CA THR A 66 1.01 3.05 -4.57
C THR A 66 2.11 4.08 -4.39
N GLY A 67 2.11 4.78 -3.26
CA GLY A 67 3.03 5.89 -2.97
C GLY A 67 4.41 5.47 -2.45
N HIS A 68 4.90 4.26 -2.76
CA HIS A 68 6.23 3.83 -2.32
C HIS A 68 7.31 4.68 -2.99
N ASN A 69 8.21 5.24 -2.19
CA ASN A 69 9.25 6.18 -2.60
C ASN A 69 10.65 5.51 -2.68
N ALA A 70 11.69 6.27 -3.01
CA ALA A 70 13.06 5.74 -3.11
C ALA A 70 13.59 5.17 -1.79
N ASP A 71 13.31 5.84 -0.67
CA ASP A 71 13.69 5.45 0.68
C ASP A 71 13.04 4.12 1.09
N ASP A 72 11.74 3.92 0.80
CA ASP A 72 11.02 2.66 1.04
C ASP A 72 11.66 1.47 0.30
N ILE A 73 12.12 1.72 -0.94
CA ILE A 73 12.77 0.71 -1.77
C ILE A 73 14.16 0.39 -1.22
N ALA A 74 14.92 1.40 -0.81
CA ALA A 74 16.22 1.22 -0.17
C ALA A 74 16.09 0.41 1.13
N GLU A 75 15.13 0.74 1.99
CA GLU A 75 14.83 -0.01 3.21
C GLU A 75 14.50 -1.47 2.89
N THR A 76 13.64 -1.70 1.88
CA THR A 76 13.26 -3.04 1.45
C THR A 76 14.47 -3.85 0.95
N VAL A 77 15.37 -3.24 0.17
CA VAL A 77 16.59 -3.91 -0.31
C VAL A 77 17.48 -4.27 0.89
N LEU A 78 17.73 -3.32 1.79
CA LEU A 78 18.56 -3.53 2.97
C LEU A 78 18.01 -4.66 3.85
N LEU A 79 16.71 -4.65 4.14
CA LEU A 79 16.06 -5.69 4.93
C LEU A 79 16.17 -7.08 4.30
N ASN A 80 16.06 -7.18 2.96
CA ASN A 80 16.20 -8.48 2.28
C ASN A 80 17.66 -8.96 2.29
N ILE A 81 18.65 -8.07 2.17
CA ILE A 81 20.07 -8.42 2.35
C ILE A 81 20.33 -8.96 3.75
N LEU A 82 19.88 -8.22 4.78
CA LEU A 82 20.10 -8.61 6.19
C LEU A 82 19.42 -9.93 6.56
N ARG A 83 18.29 -10.25 5.91
CA ARG A 83 17.58 -11.53 6.08
C ARG A 83 18.14 -12.67 5.23
N GLY A 84 19.06 -12.38 4.30
CA GLY A 84 19.55 -13.35 3.31
C GLY A 84 18.50 -13.79 2.30
N ASP A 85 17.43 -12.99 2.09
CA ASP A 85 16.34 -13.33 1.17
C ASP A 85 16.67 -12.90 -0.28
N ILE A 86 17.60 -13.64 -0.88
CA ILE A 86 18.11 -13.37 -2.24
C ILE A 86 16.98 -13.45 -3.28
N ALA A 87 16.01 -14.35 -3.08
CA ALA A 87 14.87 -14.55 -3.99
C ALA A 87 13.98 -13.30 -4.10
N ARG A 88 13.94 -12.45 -3.06
CA ARG A 88 13.18 -11.19 -3.08
C ARG A 88 13.95 -10.01 -3.66
N LEU A 89 15.29 -10.04 -3.65
CA LEU A 89 16.12 -8.93 -4.12
C LEU A 89 15.89 -8.59 -5.60
N GLY A 90 15.75 -9.59 -6.46
CA GLY A 90 15.55 -9.36 -7.90
C GLY A 90 14.22 -8.65 -8.22
N ARG A 91 13.16 -8.88 -7.42
CA ARG A 91 11.81 -8.37 -7.70
C ARG A 91 11.44 -7.13 -6.89
N CYS A 92 12.06 -6.90 -5.73
CA CYS A 92 11.66 -5.81 -4.84
C CYS A 92 11.89 -4.41 -5.45
N THR A 93 12.85 -4.29 -6.36
CA THR A 93 13.18 -3.06 -7.09
C THR A 93 12.36 -2.87 -8.37
N SER A 94 11.48 -3.78 -8.77
CA SER A 94 10.68 -3.60 -9.99
C SER A 94 9.66 -2.45 -9.81
N ILE A 95 9.55 -1.59 -10.82
CA ILE A 95 8.59 -0.45 -10.82
C ILE A 95 7.16 -0.96 -10.86
N ILE A 96 6.95 -1.98 -11.68
CA ILE A 96 5.69 -2.71 -11.82
C ILE A 96 5.90 -4.09 -11.20
N THR A 97 4.94 -4.52 -10.38
CA THR A 97 4.97 -5.81 -9.69
C THR A 97 3.63 -6.49 -9.78
N GLY A 98 3.59 -7.82 -9.68
CA GLY A 98 2.34 -8.58 -9.70
C GLY A 98 1.67 -8.62 -11.07
N GLU A 99 2.44 -8.61 -12.16
CA GLU A 99 1.95 -8.80 -13.52
C GLU A 99 1.30 -10.18 -13.72
N ASP A 100 1.76 -11.19 -12.97
CA ASP A 100 1.13 -12.52 -12.90
C ASP A 100 -0.12 -12.56 -12.00
N GLY A 101 -0.48 -11.43 -11.38
CA GLY A 101 -1.60 -11.30 -10.46
C GLY A 101 -2.84 -10.69 -11.10
N PRO A 102 -3.96 -10.58 -10.36
CA PRO A 102 -5.20 -10.02 -10.88
C PRO A 102 -5.12 -8.54 -11.25
N ILE A 103 -4.20 -7.79 -10.63
CA ILE A 103 -3.92 -6.40 -11.00
C ILE A 103 -2.44 -6.04 -10.78
N PRO A 104 -1.75 -5.47 -11.79
CA PRO A 104 -0.39 -5.01 -11.62
C PRO A 104 -0.31 -3.77 -10.72
N ARG A 105 0.71 -3.73 -9.87
CA ARG A 105 0.98 -2.64 -8.93
C ARG A 105 2.15 -1.79 -9.39
N CYS A 106 1.91 -0.49 -9.52
CA CYS A 106 2.89 0.49 -9.99
C CYS A 106 3.37 1.39 -8.84
N LYS A 107 4.65 1.79 -8.88
CA LYS A 107 5.30 2.66 -7.89
C LYS A 107 5.92 3.89 -8.59
N PRO A 108 5.15 4.95 -8.89
CA PRO A 108 5.65 6.11 -9.63
C PRO A 108 6.77 6.85 -8.90
N PHE A 109 6.74 6.87 -7.56
CA PHE A 109 7.73 7.56 -6.74
C PHE A 109 9.00 6.73 -6.45
N LYS A 110 9.19 5.59 -7.11
CA LYS A 110 10.36 4.71 -6.87
C LYS A 110 11.71 5.46 -6.89
N TYR A 111 11.84 6.51 -7.71
CA TYR A 111 13.07 7.27 -7.87
C TYR A 111 13.04 8.65 -7.20
N THR A 112 11.98 8.94 -6.45
CA THR A 112 11.79 10.22 -5.76
C THR A 112 12.03 10.01 -4.28
N TYR A 113 12.85 10.87 -3.67
CA TYR A 113 13.13 10.79 -2.23
C TYR A 113 11.92 11.24 -1.42
N GLU A 114 11.75 10.68 -0.23
CA GLU A 114 10.68 11.07 0.69
C GLU A 114 10.70 12.58 0.95
N LYS A 115 11.90 13.15 1.14
CA LYS A 115 12.08 14.59 1.34
C LYS A 115 11.51 15.43 0.20
N GLU A 116 11.67 14.99 -1.05
CA GLU A 116 11.17 15.71 -2.22
C GLU A 116 9.64 15.67 -2.27
N ILE A 117 9.05 14.50 -1.97
CA ILE A 117 7.59 14.31 -1.92
C ILE A 117 6.97 15.19 -0.82
N VAL A 118 7.62 15.29 0.35
CA VAL A 118 7.14 16.11 1.47
C VAL A 118 7.20 17.60 1.14
N ILE A 119 8.21 18.05 0.38
CA ILE A 119 8.37 19.46 0.01
C ILE A 119 7.42 19.87 -1.13
N TYR A 120 7.07 18.94 -2.02
CA TYR A 120 6.28 19.21 -3.23
C TYR A 120 4.99 20.03 -3.00
N PRO A 121 4.15 19.80 -1.98
CA PRO A 121 2.93 20.57 -1.77
C PRO A 121 3.14 22.04 -1.33
N PHE A 122 4.37 22.42 -0.98
CA PHE A 122 4.73 23.77 -0.52
C PHE A 122 5.46 24.59 -1.58
N LEU A 123 5.75 24.00 -2.74
CA LEU A 123 6.28 24.66 -3.93
C LEU A 123 5.14 25.29 -4.73
#